data_AF-A0A6C0D882-F1
#
_entry.id   AF-A0A6C0D882-F1
#
_cell.length_a   1.000
_cell.length_b   1.000
_cell.length_c   1.000
_cell.angle_alpha   90.00
_cell.angle_beta   90.00
_cell.angle_gamma   90.00
#
_symmetry.space_group_name_H-M   'P 1'
#
loop_
_entity.id
_entity.type
_entity.pdbx_description
1 polymer ?
#
loop_
_entity_poly.entity_id
_entity_poly.type
_entity_poly.pdbx_seq_one_letter_code
_entity_poly.pdbx_strand_id
1 'polypeptide(L)'
;MNRGDSLNRSDSLNRSEFLTDKNESMLNRLVYGDFQRRTNGSLNNKEKTRLVNTVKHYMNEVYDNNPNNTTTSMNKEVLGLVVSDFSSYLRRGQVSSNSDTDVRMAEAPLTLDVGTRFAALQNERGEQKTLMPPAPDFRIPIEDSNDTPALSLFEQAKKSREADAKRIEQGEKPKFSGTFLNDLVEESQGSGIANANPTLAKPEAIRIKPALPQDTIIPQDEILSFKENEYNLVIYSADRDWYNNQRENRYNFSVTFNPANNGQGFKMSPSANMRFHNIVRIEMVKALLPAEGIDVVLANNTSNGTIGTKPFSETILSYPTIIMHVDELESNVFGTDDQLDRAFATLQYDAQWLGSTSSALNFPSTTVASVPNSGYYAMIPKFLKCQKTYYPTPLATLTKMTIQLQRPNGSLVSEALDTLDISGIFASNTLPSGFGAGTSKYAAVTDGSLSAYYIIRTKTFFNSYSFVPGDVIQVKGINPDFIINNNTARDDWIGYIQRSTGLTIVQTGYLASGVTVTDTPNNVNYCNFIVVQNRFNDPTTGSTTIQPFGGTSTLNNALENGIKGLSLSGARLINISKQSQLTFRVITRDMDSATRIRANNT
;
A
#
# COMPACT_ATOMS: atom_id res chain seq x y z
N MET A 1 -12.72 -56.00 -52.75
CA MET A 1 -11.28 -56.15 -53.04
C MET A 1 -10.55 -54.91 -52.56
N ASN A 2 -9.71 -55.12 -51.54
CA ASN A 2 -8.70 -54.28 -50.87
C ASN A 2 -8.51 -52.81 -51.30
N ARG A 3 -8.88 -51.90 -50.38
CA ARG A 3 -8.36 -50.52 -50.29
C ARG A 3 -8.13 -50.07 -48.83
N GLY A 4 -7.79 -51.02 -47.95
CA GLY A 4 -7.60 -50.78 -46.50
C GLY A 4 -6.16 -50.80 -45.98
N ASP A 5 -5.18 -51.24 -46.78
CA ASP A 5 -3.82 -51.57 -46.28
C ASP A 5 -2.74 -50.49 -46.50
N SER A 6 -3.09 -49.30 -47.02
CA SER A 6 -2.07 -48.28 -47.37
C SER A 6 -1.79 -47.24 -46.29
N LEU A 7 -2.67 -47.05 -45.30
CA LEU A 7 -2.52 -46.03 -44.26
C LEU A 7 -1.72 -46.49 -43.03
N ASN A 8 -1.73 -47.79 -42.70
CA ASN A 8 -0.91 -48.33 -41.60
C ASN A 8 0.57 -48.57 -41.97
N ARG A 9 0.90 -48.56 -43.28
CA ARG A 9 2.29 -48.75 -43.74
C ARG A 9 3.11 -47.46 -43.71
N SER A 10 2.51 -46.28 -43.93
CA SER A 10 3.23 -45.00 -43.89
C SER A 10 3.65 -44.58 -42.48
N ASP A 11 2.80 -44.82 -41.47
CA ASP A 11 3.10 -44.46 -40.07
C ASP A 11 4.23 -45.32 -39.48
N SER A 12 4.28 -46.60 -39.86
CA SER A 12 5.38 -47.50 -39.45
C SER A 12 6.69 -47.18 -40.17
N LEU A 13 6.64 -46.72 -41.42
CA LEU A 13 7.83 -46.33 -42.20
C LEU A 13 8.46 -45.04 -41.67
N ASN A 14 7.69 -43.98 -41.41
CA ASN A 14 8.21 -42.70 -40.89
C ASN A 14 8.83 -42.85 -39.49
N ARG A 15 8.19 -43.66 -38.62
CA ARG A 15 8.75 -44.00 -37.30
C ARG A 15 10.10 -44.70 -37.42
N SER A 16 10.17 -45.66 -38.35
CA SER A 16 11.37 -46.48 -38.58
C SER A 16 12.52 -45.71 -39.24
N GLU A 17 12.29 -44.52 -39.79
CA GLU A 17 13.32 -43.69 -40.41
C GLU A 17 13.83 -42.59 -39.47
N PHE A 18 12.91 -41.93 -38.76
CA PHE A 18 13.23 -40.80 -37.87
C PHE A 18 13.89 -41.23 -36.54
N LEU A 19 13.41 -42.30 -35.91
CA LEU A 19 13.93 -42.81 -34.63
C LEU A 19 15.09 -43.81 -34.80
N THR A 20 15.81 -43.75 -35.92
CA THR A 20 16.98 -44.62 -36.15
C THR A 20 18.21 -44.12 -35.43
N ASP A 21 19.04 -45.05 -34.94
CA ASP A 21 20.36 -44.74 -34.36
C ASP A 21 21.25 -43.93 -35.33
N LYS A 22 21.04 -44.11 -36.65
CA LYS A 22 21.73 -43.38 -37.70
C LYS A 22 21.31 -41.90 -37.75
N ASN A 23 20.01 -41.61 -37.64
CA ASN A 23 19.50 -40.24 -37.58
C ASN A 23 19.88 -39.56 -36.26
N GLU A 24 19.76 -40.28 -35.13
CA GLU A 24 20.20 -39.79 -33.81
C GLU A 24 21.69 -39.44 -33.82
N SER A 25 22.55 -40.31 -34.38
CA SER A 25 23.99 -40.05 -34.52
C SER A 25 24.30 -38.84 -35.40
N MET A 26 23.51 -38.62 -36.46
CA MET A 26 23.65 -37.45 -37.33
C MET A 26 23.31 -36.15 -36.57
N LEU A 27 22.18 -36.12 -35.86
CA LEU A 27 21.76 -34.97 -35.05
C LEU A 27 22.78 -34.68 -33.94
N ASN A 28 23.24 -35.71 -33.23
CA ASN A 28 24.29 -35.57 -32.21
C ASN A 28 25.57 -34.96 -32.78
N ARG A 29 26.02 -35.39 -33.97
CA ARG A 29 27.21 -34.84 -34.62
C ARG A 29 27.02 -33.37 -35.02
N LEU A 30 25.84 -33.01 -35.53
CA LEU A 30 25.52 -31.63 -35.94
C LEU A 30 25.48 -30.68 -34.74
N VAL A 31 24.76 -31.06 -33.68
CA VAL A 31 24.63 -30.24 -32.47
C VAL A 31 25.97 -30.12 -31.74
N TYR A 32 26.72 -31.22 -31.62
CA TYR A 32 28.05 -31.20 -31.02
C TYR A 32 29.03 -30.29 -31.80
N GLY A 33 29.02 -30.38 -33.14
CA GLY A 33 29.84 -29.51 -33.99
C GLY A 33 29.42 -28.03 -33.96
N ASP A 34 28.14 -27.73 -33.72
CA ASP A 34 27.67 -26.36 -33.50
C ASP A 34 28.17 -25.79 -32.17
N PHE A 35 27.99 -26.53 -31.06
CA PHE A 35 28.44 -26.06 -29.76
C PHE A 35 29.96 -25.96 -29.65
N GLN A 36 30.72 -26.89 -30.21
CA GLN A 36 32.19 -26.80 -30.23
C GLN A 36 32.70 -25.55 -30.95
N ARG A 37 31.97 -25.06 -31.97
CA ARG A 37 32.28 -23.78 -32.64
C ARG A 37 31.90 -22.56 -31.79
N ARG A 38 30.80 -22.62 -31.05
CA ARG A 38 30.32 -21.49 -30.23
C ARG A 38 31.10 -21.30 -28.94
N THR A 39 31.60 -22.38 -28.33
CA THR A 39 32.25 -22.32 -27.01
C THR A 39 33.77 -22.25 -27.06
N ASN A 40 34.39 -22.19 -28.26
CA ASN A 40 35.86 -22.14 -28.45
C ASN A 40 36.64 -23.19 -27.62
N GLY A 41 36.03 -24.35 -27.35
CA GLY A 41 36.59 -25.39 -26.50
C GLY A 41 35.80 -26.70 -26.59
N SER A 42 36.44 -27.83 -26.25
CA SER A 42 35.77 -29.13 -26.24
C SER A 42 34.85 -29.24 -25.02
N LEU A 43 33.58 -29.63 -25.24
CA LEU A 43 32.63 -29.94 -24.17
C LEU A 43 33.20 -31.01 -23.21
N ASN A 44 32.93 -30.89 -21.92
CA ASN A 44 33.31 -31.87 -20.90
C ASN A 44 32.48 -33.17 -21.06
N ASN A 45 32.99 -34.32 -20.61
CA ASN A 45 32.30 -35.62 -20.71
C ASN A 45 30.88 -35.59 -20.12
N LYS A 46 30.66 -34.88 -19.00
CA LYS A 46 29.32 -34.69 -18.42
C LYS A 46 28.37 -33.91 -19.33
N GLU A 47 28.88 -32.89 -20.00
CA GLU A 47 28.12 -32.05 -20.94
C GLU A 47 27.78 -32.84 -22.20
N LYS A 48 28.70 -33.67 -22.69
CA LYS A 48 28.48 -34.58 -23.83
C LYS A 48 27.37 -35.58 -23.54
N THR A 49 27.43 -36.27 -22.40
CA THR A 49 26.41 -37.25 -22.03
C THR A 49 25.03 -36.59 -21.89
N ARG A 50 24.97 -35.39 -21.31
CA ARG A 50 23.71 -34.65 -21.22
C ARG A 50 23.17 -34.25 -22.59
N LEU A 51 24.03 -33.74 -23.48
CA LEU A 51 23.62 -33.34 -24.82
C LEU A 51 22.99 -34.49 -25.60
N VAL A 52 23.60 -35.68 -25.56
CA VAL A 52 23.07 -36.89 -26.21
C VAL A 52 21.71 -37.29 -25.64
N ASN A 53 21.55 -37.25 -24.31
CA ASN A 53 20.28 -37.54 -23.66
C ASN A 53 19.19 -36.53 -24.04
N THR A 54 19.54 -35.24 -24.14
CA THR A 54 18.60 -34.18 -24.54
C THR A 54 18.15 -34.35 -25.99
N VAL A 55 19.04 -34.71 -26.91
CA VAL A 55 18.68 -35.01 -28.31
C VAL A 55 17.70 -36.17 -28.37
N LYS A 56 17.99 -37.28 -27.66
CA LYS A 56 17.11 -38.45 -27.63
C LYS A 56 15.74 -38.16 -27.01
N HIS A 57 15.68 -37.32 -25.98
CA HIS A 57 14.43 -36.90 -25.36
C HIS A 57 13.54 -36.16 -26.36
N TYR A 58 14.08 -35.12 -27.01
CA TYR A 58 13.31 -34.31 -27.97
C TYR A 58 12.99 -35.05 -29.27
N MET A 59 13.78 -36.04 -29.69
CA MET A 59 13.41 -36.91 -30.81
C MET A 59 12.13 -37.71 -30.53
N ASN A 60 11.96 -38.23 -29.32
CA ASN A 60 10.72 -38.95 -28.98
C ASN A 60 9.53 -37.97 -28.85
N GLU A 61 9.75 -36.83 -28.20
CA GLU A 61 8.70 -35.82 -28.01
C GLU A 61 8.19 -35.20 -29.32
N VAL A 62 9.09 -34.87 -30.25
CA VAL A 62 8.71 -34.31 -31.57
C VAL A 62 7.95 -35.35 -32.41
N TYR A 63 8.33 -36.63 -32.31
CA TYR A 63 7.61 -37.70 -33.00
C TYR A 63 6.21 -37.91 -32.43
N ASP A 64 6.06 -37.94 -31.10
CA ASP A 64 4.78 -38.13 -30.43
C ASP A 64 3.79 -37.00 -30.72
N ASN A 65 4.30 -35.77 -30.85
CA ASN A 65 3.49 -34.59 -31.16
C ASN A 65 3.13 -34.47 -32.64
N ASN A 66 4.00 -34.94 -33.55
CA ASN A 66 3.84 -34.73 -35.00
C ASN A 66 4.22 -35.98 -35.85
N PRO A 67 3.52 -37.13 -35.71
CA PRO A 67 3.91 -38.40 -36.35
C PRO A 67 3.82 -38.38 -37.89
N ASN A 68 3.05 -37.45 -38.46
CA ASN A 68 2.81 -37.35 -39.90
C ASN A 68 3.76 -36.40 -40.64
N ASN A 69 4.69 -35.75 -39.93
CA ASN A 69 5.63 -34.82 -40.53
C ASN A 69 6.78 -35.55 -41.24
N THR A 70 7.41 -34.86 -42.21
CA THR A 70 8.59 -35.41 -42.88
C THR A 70 9.79 -35.43 -41.93
N THR A 71 10.67 -36.43 -42.07
CA THR A 71 11.92 -36.58 -41.28
C THR A 71 12.77 -35.30 -41.29
N THR A 72 12.78 -34.56 -42.40
CA THR A 72 13.52 -33.29 -42.52
C THR A 72 12.91 -32.19 -41.66
N SER A 73 11.59 -32.10 -41.58
CA SER A 73 10.89 -31.11 -40.76
C SER A 73 11.08 -31.40 -39.26
N MET A 74 10.92 -32.67 -38.87
CA MET A 74 11.10 -33.10 -37.48
C MET A 74 12.56 -32.92 -37.02
N ASN A 75 13.54 -33.20 -37.88
CA ASN A 75 14.96 -32.94 -37.58
C ASN A 75 15.24 -31.45 -37.30
N LYS A 76 14.62 -30.53 -38.05
CA LYS A 76 14.79 -29.08 -37.80
C LYS A 76 14.19 -28.66 -36.46
N GLU A 77 13.03 -29.19 -36.11
CA GLU A 77 12.34 -28.92 -34.86
C GLU A 77 13.16 -29.40 -33.65
N VAL A 78 13.67 -30.64 -33.70
CA VAL A 78 14.55 -31.19 -32.66
C VAL A 78 15.79 -30.32 -32.46
N LEU A 79 16.46 -29.90 -33.54
CA LEU A 79 17.65 -29.05 -33.44
C LEU A 79 17.34 -27.70 -32.77
N GLY A 80 16.20 -27.09 -33.09
CA GLY A 80 15.78 -25.82 -32.48
C GLY A 80 15.57 -25.93 -30.97
N LEU A 81 14.86 -26.98 -30.53
CA LEU A 81 14.57 -27.22 -29.11
C LEU A 81 15.84 -27.56 -28.32
N VAL A 82 16.69 -28.46 -28.85
CA VAL A 82 17.93 -28.87 -28.19
C VAL A 82 18.90 -27.69 -28.00
N VAL A 83 19.05 -26.83 -29.00
CA VAL A 83 19.97 -25.68 -28.91
C VAL A 83 19.51 -24.69 -27.84
N SER A 84 18.20 -24.42 -27.77
CA SER A 84 17.62 -23.53 -26.77
C SER A 84 17.82 -24.06 -25.33
N ASP A 85 17.47 -25.32 -25.09
CA ASP A 85 17.59 -25.94 -23.77
C ASP A 85 19.05 -26.05 -23.31
N PHE A 86 19.93 -26.56 -24.18
CA PHE A 86 21.34 -26.76 -23.82
C PHE A 86 22.09 -25.44 -23.61
N SER A 87 21.77 -24.39 -24.37
CA SER A 87 22.35 -23.05 -24.14
C SER A 87 21.93 -22.46 -22.79
N SER A 88 20.70 -22.72 -22.35
CA SER A 88 20.19 -22.33 -21.03
C SER A 88 20.88 -23.10 -19.91
N TYR A 89 21.25 -24.36 -20.15
CA TYR A 89 22.04 -25.16 -19.22
C TYR A 89 23.48 -24.63 -19.06
N LEU A 90 24.18 -24.33 -20.18
CA LEU A 90 25.54 -23.79 -20.13
C LEU A 90 25.62 -22.43 -19.40
N ARG A 91 24.64 -21.55 -19.61
CA ARG A 91 24.54 -20.27 -18.87
C ARG A 91 24.40 -20.48 -17.38
N ARG A 92 23.63 -21.49 -16.94
CA ARG A 92 23.49 -21.83 -15.52
C ARG A 92 24.80 -22.36 -14.91
N GLY A 93 25.61 -23.10 -15.67
CA GLY A 93 26.92 -23.58 -15.23
C GLY A 93 27.98 -22.47 -15.06
N GLN A 94 27.90 -21.39 -15.84
CA GLN A 94 28.81 -20.23 -15.70
C GLN A 94 28.47 -19.36 -14.47
N VAL A 95 27.21 -19.33 -14.05
CA VAL A 95 26.80 -18.59 -12.83
C VAL A 95 27.26 -19.32 -11.55
N SER A 96 27.44 -20.64 -11.58
CA SER A 96 27.91 -21.42 -10.43
C SER A 96 29.43 -21.54 -10.28
N SER A 97 30.22 -21.01 -11.22
CA SER A 97 31.69 -21.04 -11.18
C SER A 97 32.33 -19.73 -10.69
N ASN A 98 31.52 -18.70 -10.41
CA ASN A 98 31.97 -17.43 -9.82
C ASN A 98 31.56 -17.25 -8.35
N SER A 99 31.08 -18.30 -7.67
CA SER A 99 30.92 -18.28 -6.21
C SER A 99 32.27 -18.56 -5.55
N ASP A 100 33.02 -17.49 -5.30
CA ASP A 100 34.29 -17.41 -4.56
C ASP A 100 34.07 -17.65 -3.04
N THR A 101 33.29 -18.69 -2.69
CA THR A 101 32.88 -19.01 -1.31
C THR A 101 33.67 -20.16 -0.69
N ASP A 102 34.33 -21.01 -1.48
CA ASP A 102 34.98 -22.23 -0.96
C ASP A 102 36.49 -22.10 -0.69
N VAL A 103 37.14 -20.98 -1.01
CA VAL A 103 38.58 -20.75 -0.73
C VAL A 103 38.81 -19.86 0.51
N ARG A 104 37.79 -19.14 1.00
CA ARG A 104 37.97 -18.13 2.08
C ARG A 104 37.67 -18.61 3.49
N MET A 105 37.24 -19.87 3.69
CA MET A 105 37.03 -20.43 5.02
C MET A 105 38.28 -21.10 5.62
N ALA A 106 39.40 -21.17 4.89
CA ALA A 106 40.59 -21.88 5.36
C ALA A 106 41.58 -21.03 6.17
N GLU A 107 41.49 -19.69 6.18
CA GLU A 107 42.46 -18.84 6.88
C GLU A 107 41.83 -17.58 7.47
N ALA A 108 41.21 -17.68 8.65
CA ALA A 108 40.96 -16.51 9.50
C ALA A 108 41.06 -16.92 10.98
N PRO A 109 42.07 -16.42 11.73
CA PRO A 109 42.18 -16.69 13.16
C PRO A 109 41.02 -16.03 13.91
N LEU A 110 40.44 -16.76 14.86
CA LEU A 110 39.25 -16.44 15.67
C LEU A 110 39.38 -15.21 16.61
N THR A 111 40.28 -14.25 16.35
CA THR A 111 40.62 -13.16 17.28
C THR A 111 40.78 -11.81 16.58
N LEU A 112 39.77 -11.34 15.86
CA LEU A 112 39.72 -9.96 15.37
C LEU A 112 38.54 -9.20 15.99
N ASP A 113 38.86 -8.08 16.62
CA ASP A 113 38.00 -7.25 17.46
C ASP A 113 36.88 -6.55 16.66
N VAL A 114 35.69 -6.46 17.26
CA VAL A 114 34.41 -6.07 16.65
C VAL A 114 34.47 -4.67 16.02
N GLY A 115 35.32 -3.79 16.56
CA GLY A 115 35.53 -2.44 16.02
C GLY A 115 36.14 -2.43 14.61
N THR A 116 37.04 -3.36 14.31
CA THR A 116 37.68 -3.43 12.98
C THR A 116 36.73 -3.97 11.91
N ARG A 117 35.83 -4.90 12.28
CA ARG A 117 34.77 -5.40 11.40
C ARG A 117 33.75 -4.33 11.02
N PHE A 118 33.42 -3.43 11.95
CA PHE A 118 32.46 -2.37 11.69
C PHE A 118 33.03 -1.26 10.79
N ALA A 119 34.31 -0.90 10.97
CA ALA A 119 35.00 0.04 10.10
C ALA A 119 35.15 -0.48 8.66
N ALA A 120 35.44 -1.78 8.49
CA ALA A 120 35.50 -2.41 7.16
C ALA A 120 34.15 -2.39 6.45
N LEU A 121 33.05 -2.68 7.16
CA LEU A 121 31.68 -2.65 6.62
C LEU A 121 31.18 -1.23 6.28
N GLN A 122 31.69 -0.19 6.93
CA GLN A 122 31.39 1.19 6.55
C GLN A 122 32.15 1.64 5.30
N ASN A 123 33.42 1.24 5.15
CA ASN A 123 34.19 1.52 3.94
C ASN A 123 33.63 0.79 2.70
N GLU A 124 33.13 -0.43 2.87
CA GLU A 124 32.52 -1.21 1.78
C GLU A 124 31.19 -0.62 1.27
N ARG A 125 30.52 0.20 2.09
CA ARG A 125 29.31 0.95 1.68
C ARG A 125 29.62 2.32 1.07
N GLY A 126 30.87 2.78 1.10
CA GLY A 126 31.28 4.10 0.61
C GLY A 126 31.63 4.15 -0.88
N GLU A 127 31.98 3.03 -1.50
CA GLU A 127 32.49 3.01 -2.88
C GLU A 127 31.73 2.02 -3.78
N GLN A 128 30.52 2.39 -4.20
CA GLN A 128 29.93 1.84 -5.42
C GLN A 128 28.96 2.85 -6.03
N LYS A 129 29.49 3.88 -6.72
CA LYS A 129 28.76 4.54 -7.81
C LYS A 129 28.84 3.61 -9.02
N THR A 130 27.83 2.77 -9.19
CA THR A 130 27.66 2.02 -10.44
C THR A 130 27.35 3.01 -11.57
N LEU A 131 28.17 2.99 -12.63
CA LEU A 131 27.89 3.73 -13.87
C LEU A 131 26.61 3.17 -14.48
N MET A 132 25.67 4.04 -14.84
CA MET A 132 24.43 3.66 -15.52
C MET A 132 24.74 2.89 -16.82
N PRO A 133 23.98 1.83 -17.13
CA PRO A 133 24.10 1.14 -18.41
C PRO A 133 23.71 2.07 -19.56
N PRO A 134 24.39 1.96 -20.73
CA PRO A 134 24.06 2.78 -21.89
C PRO A 134 22.65 2.45 -22.41
N ALA A 135 21.94 3.49 -22.86
CA ALA A 135 20.56 3.38 -23.32
C ALA A 135 20.42 2.39 -24.51
N PRO A 136 19.32 1.61 -24.56
CA PRO A 136 19.07 0.66 -25.64
C PRO A 136 18.86 1.37 -26.99
N ASP A 137 19.47 0.83 -28.03
CA ASP A 137 19.35 1.30 -29.42
C ASP A 137 18.03 0.78 -30.04
N PHE A 138 17.17 1.70 -30.50
CA PHE A 138 15.83 1.42 -31.05
C PHE A 138 15.80 1.33 -32.58
N ARG A 139 16.94 1.10 -33.23
CA ARG A 139 16.95 0.80 -34.66
C ARG A 139 16.35 -0.58 -34.91
N ILE A 140 15.11 -0.57 -35.42
CA ILE A 140 14.41 -1.73 -35.96
C ILE A 140 15.24 -2.27 -37.13
N PRO A 141 15.70 -3.55 -37.09
CA PRO A 141 16.18 -4.21 -38.28
C PRO A 141 14.98 -4.38 -39.22
N ILE A 142 14.99 -3.64 -40.32
CA ILE A 142 14.15 -3.93 -41.47
C ILE A 142 14.77 -5.17 -42.10
N GLU A 143 14.16 -6.34 -41.88
CA GLU A 143 13.93 -7.37 -42.90
C GLU A 143 13.12 -8.56 -42.32
N ASP A 144 12.15 -8.97 -43.14
CA ASP A 144 11.41 -10.23 -43.19
C ASP A 144 10.21 -10.52 -42.27
N SER A 145 9.09 -9.87 -42.64
CA SER A 145 7.84 -10.48 -43.16
C SER A 145 7.26 -11.76 -42.51
N ASN A 146 6.11 -11.63 -41.82
CA ASN A 146 4.78 -12.01 -42.35
C ASN A 146 3.73 -12.04 -41.22
N ASP A 147 2.59 -11.40 -41.51
CA ASP A 147 1.46 -11.12 -40.63
C ASP A 147 0.80 -12.35 -39.98
N THR A 148 0.20 -12.14 -38.80
CA THR A 148 -1.23 -12.47 -38.62
C THR A 148 -1.87 -11.54 -37.58
N PRO A 149 -3.08 -10.99 -37.82
CA PRO A 149 -3.62 -9.87 -37.05
C PRO A 149 -4.41 -10.36 -35.83
N ALA A 150 -4.40 -9.54 -34.76
CA ALA A 150 -4.96 -9.77 -33.42
C ALA A 150 -6.45 -10.21 -33.33
N LEU A 151 -7.17 -10.27 -34.46
CA LEU A 151 -8.57 -10.68 -34.53
C LEU A 151 -8.77 -12.21 -34.39
N SER A 152 -7.82 -13.02 -34.86
CA SER A 152 -7.93 -14.50 -34.79
C SER A 152 -7.72 -15.04 -33.37
N LEU A 153 -6.82 -14.40 -32.61
CA LEU A 153 -6.55 -14.74 -31.20
C LEU A 153 -7.78 -14.51 -30.31
N PHE A 154 -8.61 -13.51 -30.63
CA PHE A 154 -9.79 -13.18 -29.84
C PHE A 154 -10.94 -14.18 -30.04
N GLU A 155 -11.12 -14.68 -31.26
CA GLU A 155 -12.13 -15.68 -31.58
C GLU A 155 -11.80 -17.05 -30.96
N GLN A 156 -10.51 -17.40 -30.95
CA GLN A 156 -10.01 -18.63 -30.33
C GLN A 156 -10.14 -18.61 -28.79
N ALA A 157 -9.91 -17.45 -28.17
CA ALA A 157 -10.06 -17.27 -26.73
C ALA A 157 -11.52 -17.28 -26.25
N LYS A 158 -12.47 -16.83 -27.08
CA LYS A 158 -13.91 -16.91 -26.78
C LYS A 158 -14.41 -18.36 -26.82
N LYS A 159 -13.93 -19.14 -27.80
CA LYS A 159 -14.31 -20.54 -28.00
C LYS A 159 -13.75 -21.48 -26.91
N SER A 160 -12.58 -21.20 -26.36
CA SER A 160 -12.01 -22.02 -25.26
C SER A 160 -12.78 -21.84 -23.95
N ARG A 161 -13.26 -20.62 -23.66
CA ARG A 161 -14.04 -20.35 -22.44
C ARG A 161 -15.42 -21.00 -22.43
N GLU A 162 -16.05 -21.18 -23.58
CA GLU A 162 -17.32 -21.94 -23.69
C GLU A 162 -17.13 -23.46 -23.56
N ALA A 163 -15.97 -24.00 -23.97
CA ALA A 163 -15.67 -25.42 -23.88
C ALA A 163 -15.37 -25.87 -22.44
N ASP A 164 -14.68 -25.03 -21.67
CA ASP A 164 -14.35 -25.34 -20.27
C ASP A 164 -15.58 -25.23 -19.35
N ALA A 165 -16.52 -24.32 -19.65
CA ALA A 165 -17.79 -24.24 -18.93
C ALA A 165 -18.64 -25.52 -19.09
N LYS A 166 -18.61 -26.17 -20.27
CA LYS A 166 -19.31 -27.44 -20.52
C LYS A 166 -18.65 -28.65 -19.86
N ARG A 167 -17.35 -28.60 -19.60
CA ARG A 167 -16.60 -29.73 -19.01
C ARG A 167 -16.84 -29.88 -17.50
N ILE A 168 -17.24 -28.79 -16.84
CA ILE A 168 -17.53 -28.78 -15.39
C ILE A 168 -18.95 -29.30 -15.10
N GLU A 169 -19.87 -29.28 -16.08
CA GLU A 169 -21.21 -29.88 -15.93
C GLU A 169 -21.24 -31.42 -16.02
N GLN A 170 -20.15 -32.08 -16.46
CA GLN A 170 -20.10 -33.54 -16.69
C GLN A 170 -19.05 -34.20 -15.80
N GLY A 171 -19.39 -34.51 -14.54
CA GLY A 171 -18.47 -35.14 -13.58
C GLY A 171 -18.21 -36.63 -13.83
N GLU A 172 -16.95 -37.05 -13.85
CA GLU A 172 -16.53 -38.47 -13.85
C GLU A 172 -15.32 -38.75 -12.93
N LYS A 173 -15.38 -39.87 -12.18
CA LYS A 173 -14.30 -40.44 -11.33
C LYS A 173 -13.83 -41.79 -11.91
N PRO A 174 -12.54 -42.20 -11.74
CA PRO A 174 -12.05 -43.47 -12.28
C PRO A 174 -12.24 -44.68 -11.34
N LYS A 175 -12.34 -45.88 -11.95
CA LYS A 175 -12.72 -47.19 -11.37
C LYS A 175 -11.51 -48.08 -11.01
N PHE A 176 -11.68 -48.93 -9.99
CA PHE A 176 -10.74 -49.95 -9.47
C PHE A 176 -11.26 -51.37 -9.78
N SER A 177 -10.40 -52.34 -10.14
CA SER A 177 -10.77 -53.76 -10.34
C SER A 177 -9.93 -54.71 -9.48
N GLY A 178 -10.58 -55.59 -8.69
CA GLY A 178 -9.97 -56.55 -7.72
C GLY A 178 -9.27 -57.77 -8.34
N THR A 179 -8.74 -58.78 -7.63
CA THR A 179 -8.72 -59.21 -6.21
C THR A 179 -7.47 -60.09 -5.95
N PHE A 180 -6.95 -60.08 -4.72
CA PHE A 180 -5.65 -60.57 -4.24
C PHE A 180 -5.38 -62.11 -4.25
N LEU A 181 -6.37 -62.94 -4.59
CA LEU A 181 -6.28 -64.40 -4.37
C LEU A 181 -5.68 -65.20 -5.55
N ASN A 182 -5.60 -64.61 -6.74
CA ASN A 182 -5.02 -65.28 -7.91
C ASN A 182 -3.49 -65.24 -7.92
N ASP A 183 -2.87 -64.25 -7.27
CA ASP A 183 -1.40 -64.10 -7.23
C ASP A 183 -0.72 -65.10 -6.27
N LEU A 184 -1.44 -65.72 -5.33
CA LEU A 184 -0.82 -66.62 -4.33
C LEU A 184 -0.71 -68.09 -4.77
N VAL A 185 -1.34 -68.48 -5.88
CA VAL A 185 -1.34 -69.88 -6.35
C VAL A 185 -0.20 -70.15 -7.34
N GLU A 186 0.25 -69.14 -8.08
CA GLU A 186 1.36 -69.27 -9.04
C GLU A 186 2.75 -69.36 -8.40
N GLU A 187 2.92 -68.95 -7.14
CA GLU A 187 4.23 -68.92 -6.47
C GLU A 187 4.65 -70.25 -5.81
N SER A 188 3.84 -71.32 -5.91
CA SER A 188 4.06 -72.59 -5.18
C SER A 188 4.55 -73.79 -6.01
N GLN A 189 4.78 -73.65 -7.33
CA GLN A 189 5.23 -74.78 -8.18
C GLN A 189 6.73 -74.80 -8.52
N GLY A 190 7.55 -73.97 -7.86
CA GLY A 190 8.96 -73.76 -8.24
C GLY A 190 10.04 -74.56 -7.48
N SER A 191 9.72 -75.42 -6.50
CA SER A 191 10.76 -76.07 -5.69
C SER A 191 10.45 -77.54 -5.42
N GLY A 192 11.07 -78.42 -6.23
CA GLY A 192 11.01 -79.88 -6.09
C GLY A 192 11.75 -80.39 -4.85
N ILE A 193 11.02 -80.56 -3.74
CA ILE A 193 11.43 -81.40 -2.61
C ILE A 193 10.25 -82.30 -2.24
N ALA A 194 10.38 -83.58 -2.56
CA ALA A 194 9.52 -84.63 -2.04
C ALA A 194 9.91 -84.97 -0.59
N ASN A 195 8.91 -85.23 0.25
CA ASN A 195 8.96 -85.59 1.68
C ASN A 195 9.20 -84.47 2.69
N ALA A 196 8.11 -83.83 3.15
CA ALA A 196 7.97 -83.44 4.55
C ALA A 196 6.49 -83.44 4.97
N ASN A 197 6.21 -84.16 6.05
CA ASN A 197 4.90 -84.37 6.68
C ASN A 197 4.31 -83.03 7.22
N PRO A 198 3.01 -82.69 7.06
CA PRO A 198 2.48 -81.34 7.34
C PRO A 198 2.27 -80.98 8.82
N THR A 199 2.68 -81.82 9.78
CA THR A 199 2.21 -81.70 11.18
C THR A 199 3.29 -81.38 12.23
N LEU A 200 4.50 -80.93 11.85
CA LEU A 200 5.45 -80.36 12.81
C LEU A 200 5.51 -78.83 12.70
N ALA A 201 4.76 -78.15 13.57
CA ALA A 201 4.88 -76.72 13.81
C ALA A 201 6.22 -76.41 14.49
N LYS A 202 7.04 -75.55 13.86
CA LYS A 202 8.22 -74.95 14.53
C LYS A 202 7.76 -73.87 15.53
N PRO A 203 8.47 -73.71 16.68
CA PRO A 203 8.08 -72.79 17.74
C PRO A 203 8.09 -71.31 17.30
N GLU A 204 7.14 -70.56 17.84
CA GLU A 204 6.65 -69.23 17.44
C GLU A 204 7.64 -68.06 17.62
N ALA A 205 8.85 -68.31 18.11
CA ALA A 205 9.77 -67.26 18.58
C ALA A 205 10.63 -66.60 17.49
N ILE A 206 10.58 -67.06 16.23
CA ILE A 206 11.35 -66.47 15.12
C ILE A 206 10.48 -66.38 13.87
N ARG A 207 9.32 -65.73 13.98
CA ARG A 207 8.68 -65.10 12.82
C ARG A 207 8.88 -63.60 12.95
N ILE A 208 9.84 -63.07 12.20
CA ILE A 208 9.89 -61.64 11.89
C ILE A 208 8.57 -61.37 11.17
N LYS A 209 7.62 -60.71 11.85
CA LYS A 209 6.38 -60.28 11.19
C LYS A 209 6.79 -59.39 10.02
N PRO A 210 6.28 -59.62 8.78
CA PRO A 210 6.44 -58.63 7.74
C PRO A 210 5.84 -57.33 8.25
N ALA A 211 6.59 -56.23 8.14
CA ALA A 211 6.18 -54.93 8.65
C ALA A 211 4.80 -54.60 8.08
N LEU A 212 3.80 -54.51 8.97
CA LEU A 212 2.47 -54.07 8.56
C LEU A 212 2.60 -52.59 8.15
N PRO A 213 1.73 -52.08 7.28
CA PRO A 213 1.69 -50.63 7.00
C PRO A 213 1.49 -49.77 8.26
N GLN A 214 0.98 -50.38 9.35
CA GLN A 214 0.84 -49.79 10.68
C GLN A 214 2.15 -49.74 11.48
N ASP A 215 3.16 -50.56 11.15
CA ASP A 215 4.46 -50.60 11.82
C ASP A 215 5.46 -49.57 11.25
N THR A 216 5.11 -48.96 10.11
CA THR A 216 5.90 -47.87 9.52
C THR A 216 5.34 -46.53 10.03
N ILE A 217 6.04 -45.88 10.96
CA ILE A 217 5.79 -44.46 11.25
C ILE A 217 6.18 -43.69 9.98
N ILE A 218 5.20 -43.31 9.18
CA ILE A 218 5.41 -42.39 8.06
C ILE A 218 5.58 -41.00 8.69
N PRO A 219 6.79 -40.40 8.67
CA PRO A 219 6.94 -39.01 9.06
C PRO A 219 6.03 -38.19 8.15
N GLN A 220 5.13 -37.43 8.76
CA GLN A 220 4.29 -36.51 8.01
C GLN A 220 5.21 -35.47 7.38
N ASP A 221 5.07 -35.22 6.08
CA ASP A 221 5.70 -34.05 5.46
C ASP A 221 5.34 -32.84 6.32
N GLU A 222 6.35 -32.02 6.64
CA GLU A 222 6.15 -30.82 7.44
C GLU A 222 5.37 -29.80 6.60
N ILE A 223 4.07 -30.03 6.46
CA ILE A 223 3.16 -29.10 5.82
C ILE A 223 2.99 -27.96 6.81
N LEU A 224 3.81 -26.92 6.63
CA LEU A 224 3.65 -25.64 7.30
C LEU A 224 2.29 -25.07 6.89
N SER A 225 1.28 -25.30 7.72
CA SER A 225 -0.01 -24.64 7.61
C SER A 225 0.15 -23.22 8.14
N PHE A 226 -0.38 -22.27 7.40
CA PHE A 226 -0.39 -20.88 7.80
C PHE A 226 -1.82 -20.40 7.97
N LYS A 227 -2.04 -19.60 9.01
CA LYS A 227 -3.30 -18.90 9.25
C LYS A 227 -3.14 -17.44 8.83
N GLU A 228 -4.10 -16.95 8.05
CA GLU A 228 -4.19 -15.53 7.73
C GLU A 228 -5.05 -14.82 8.78
N ASN A 229 -4.54 -13.72 9.34
CA ASN A 229 -5.25 -12.86 10.28
C ASN A 229 -5.51 -11.50 9.61
N GLU A 230 -6.72 -10.98 9.72
CA GLU A 230 -7.13 -9.70 9.13
C GLU A 230 -7.27 -8.61 10.21
N TYR A 231 -6.70 -7.44 9.95
CA TYR A 231 -6.78 -6.28 10.83
C TYR A 231 -7.22 -5.04 10.06
N ASN A 232 -8.05 -4.20 10.69
CA ASN A 232 -8.37 -2.88 10.15
C ASN A 232 -7.39 -1.85 10.70
N LEU A 233 -6.63 -1.22 9.81
CA LEU A 233 -5.77 -0.09 10.10
C LEU A 233 -6.49 1.19 9.70
N VAL A 234 -6.87 1.99 10.69
CA VAL A 234 -7.48 3.31 10.49
C VAL A 234 -6.39 4.36 10.68
N ILE A 235 -6.25 5.23 9.70
CA ILE A 235 -5.28 6.32 9.69
C ILE A 235 -6.04 7.63 9.62
N TYR A 236 -5.68 8.57 10.47
CA TYR A 236 -6.22 9.91 10.44
C TYR A 236 -5.13 10.91 10.06
N SER A 237 -5.42 11.86 9.17
CA SER A 237 -4.40 12.83 8.73
C SER A 237 -3.91 13.71 9.87
N ALA A 238 -4.70 13.92 10.92
CA ALA A 238 -4.30 14.68 12.11
C ALA A 238 -3.19 13.98 12.94
N ASP A 239 -3.00 12.67 12.75
CA ASP A 239 -2.00 11.88 13.48
C ASP A 239 -0.56 12.11 12.96
N ARG A 240 -0.41 12.86 11.87
CA ARG A 240 0.91 13.33 11.42
C ARG A 240 1.51 14.33 12.43
N ASP A 241 2.81 14.57 12.35
CA ASP A 241 3.47 15.62 13.13
C ASP A 241 3.20 17.02 12.56
N TRP A 242 1.94 17.46 12.65
CA TRP A 242 1.46 18.72 12.08
C TRP A 242 2.06 19.96 12.75
N TYR A 243 2.59 19.82 13.98
CA TYR A 243 3.19 20.93 14.71
C TYR A 243 4.59 21.25 14.20
N ASN A 244 5.44 20.25 13.95
CA ASN A 244 6.79 20.48 13.44
C ASN A 244 6.85 20.51 11.90
N ASN A 245 5.93 19.81 11.21
CA ASN A 245 5.87 19.79 9.76
C ASN A 245 5.04 20.96 9.21
N GLN A 246 5.59 21.68 8.22
CA GLN A 246 4.92 22.82 7.57
C GLN A 246 4.57 22.55 6.10
N ARG A 247 4.95 21.39 5.55
CA ARG A 247 4.78 21.05 4.14
C ARG A 247 3.60 20.12 3.89
N GLU A 248 3.24 19.32 4.88
CA GLU A 248 2.16 18.35 4.78
C GLU A 248 0.80 18.96 5.13
N ASN A 249 -0.25 18.43 4.50
CA ASN A 249 -1.64 18.79 4.74
C ASN A 249 -2.53 17.55 4.83
N ARG A 250 -3.85 17.73 4.97
CA ARG A 250 -4.80 16.60 5.10
C ARG A 250 -4.95 15.72 3.85
N TYR A 251 -4.39 16.11 2.71
CA TYR A 251 -4.41 15.36 1.44
C TYR A 251 -3.03 14.82 1.04
N ASN A 252 -1.96 15.34 1.64
CA ASN A 252 -0.57 14.94 1.44
C ASN A 252 0.13 14.88 2.79
N PHE A 253 0.25 13.68 3.36
CA PHE A 253 0.80 13.50 4.70
C PHE A 253 1.48 12.15 4.89
N SER A 254 2.35 12.11 5.89
CA SER A 254 3.04 10.91 6.34
C SER A 254 2.61 10.54 7.75
N VAL A 255 2.30 9.26 7.97
CA VAL A 255 2.12 8.71 9.33
C VAL A 255 3.20 7.67 9.60
N THR A 256 3.82 7.77 10.77
CA THR A 256 4.84 6.82 11.22
C THR A 256 4.24 5.93 12.31
N PHE A 257 4.20 4.63 12.08
CA PHE A 257 3.65 3.66 13.03
C PHE A 257 4.62 3.30 14.15
N ASN A 258 5.91 3.55 13.95
CA ASN A 258 6.94 3.29 14.93
C ASN A 258 7.95 4.44 14.99
N PRO A 259 7.62 5.56 15.67
CA PRO A 259 8.62 6.55 16.01
C PRO A 259 9.57 5.90 17.02
N ALA A 260 10.73 5.43 16.56
CA ALA A 260 11.76 4.90 17.45
C ALA A 260 12.04 5.91 18.59
N ASN A 261 12.49 5.41 19.75
CA ASN A 261 12.91 6.17 20.94
C ASN A 261 14.00 7.27 20.70
N ASN A 262 14.39 7.53 19.44
CA ASN A 262 15.41 8.49 19.03
C ASN A 262 14.84 9.86 18.59
N GLY A 263 13.56 10.14 18.83
CA GLY A 263 13.01 11.47 18.64
C GLY A 263 13.35 12.41 19.79
N GLN A 264 14.46 13.14 19.72
CA GLN A 264 14.66 14.32 20.56
C GLN A 264 13.57 15.35 20.22
N GLY A 265 12.61 15.57 21.13
CA GLY A 265 11.56 16.60 20.99
C GLY A 265 10.13 16.10 21.24
N PHE A 266 9.21 17.05 21.45
CA PHE A 266 7.76 16.77 21.55
C PHE A 266 7.22 16.36 20.17
N LYS A 267 7.22 15.06 19.89
CA LYS A 267 6.55 14.50 18.71
C LYS A 267 5.07 14.32 19.03
N MET A 268 4.20 14.95 18.26
CA MET A 268 2.75 14.88 18.44
C MET A 268 2.07 13.80 17.59
N SER A 269 2.84 12.92 16.94
CA SER A 269 2.29 11.85 16.10
C SER A 269 1.93 10.60 16.93
N PRO A 270 0.64 10.21 17.04
CA PRO A 270 0.24 8.93 17.59
C PRO A 270 0.83 7.76 16.78
N SER A 271 1.18 6.67 17.46
CA SER A 271 1.68 5.44 16.82
C SER A 271 0.66 4.32 16.94
N ALA A 272 0.59 3.42 15.96
CA ALA A 272 -0.21 2.20 16.08
C ALA A 272 0.31 1.34 17.24
N ASN A 273 -0.58 0.92 18.15
CA ASN A 273 -0.20 0.14 19.33
C ASN A 273 0.30 -1.26 18.98
N MET A 274 -0.21 -1.83 17.87
CA MET A 274 0.21 -3.14 17.37
C MET A 274 1.15 -3.00 16.18
N ARG A 275 2.24 -3.76 16.22
CA ARG A 275 3.15 -3.92 15.09
C ARG A 275 2.65 -5.05 14.21
N PHE A 276 2.36 -4.75 12.95
CA PHE A 276 2.05 -5.76 11.96
C PHE A 276 3.34 -6.46 11.53
N HIS A 277 3.33 -7.80 11.56
CA HIS A 277 4.44 -8.65 11.14
C HIS A 277 3.96 -9.59 10.04
N ASN A 278 4.86 -10.02 9.17
CA ASN A 278 4.57 -11.00 8.11
C ASN A 278 3.33 -10.63 7.27
N ILE A 279 3.27 -9.38 6.82
CA ILE A 279 2.15 -8.84 6.06
C ILE A 279 2.18 -9.47 4.67
N VAL A 280 1.13 -10.21 4.32
CA VAL A 280 0.97 -10.84 3.00
C VAL A 280 0.17 -9.98 2.05
N ARG A 281 -0.72 -9.13 2.58
CA ARG A 281 -1.59 -8.30 1.75
C ARG A 281 -2.06 -7.06 2.50
N ILE A 282 -2.14 -5.93 1.80
CA ILE A 282 -2.78 -4.71 2.29
C ILE A 282 -3.82 -4.26 1.27
N GLU A 283 -5.03 -3.97 1.72
CA GLU A 283 -6.16 -3.58 0.87
C GLU A 283 -6.73 -2.23 1.31
N MET A 284 -7.13 -1.39 0.38
CA MET A 284 -7.91 -0.19 0.68
C MET A 284 -9.39 -0.56 0.90
N VAL A 285 -9.99 -0.09 1.99
CA VAL A 285 -11.41 -0.32 2.28
C VAL A 285 -12.24 0.91 1.95
N LYS A 286 -11.87 2.07 2.51
CA LYS A 286 -12.61 3.33 2.33
C LYS A 286 -11.77 4.54 2.72
N ALA A 287 -12.05 5.68 2.10
CA ALA A 287 -11.54 6.99 2.47
C ALA A 287 -12.71 7.91 2.85
N LEU A 288 -12.60 8.61 3.97
CA LEU A 288 -13.50 9.68 4.36
C LEU A 288 -12.74 10.99 4.19
N LEU A 289 -13.23 11.84 3.30
CA LEU A 289 -12.61 13.12 2.97
C LEU A 289 -13.54 14.26 3.40
N PRO A 290 -13.02 15.38 3.90
CA PRO A 290 -13.87 16.48 4.35
C PRO A 290 -14.63 17.08 3.16
N ALA A 291 -15.91 17.40 3.39
CA ALA A 291 -16.78 18.03 2.41
C ALA A 291 -16.49 19.54 2.33
N GLU A 292 -15.27 19.89 1.93
CA GLU A 292 -14.80 21.28 1.88
C GLU A 292 -14.54 21.81 0.48
N GLY A 293 -14.36 23.13 0.41
CA GLY A 293 -13.85 23.79 -0.78
C GLY A 293 -12.35 23.61 -0.89
N ILE A 294 -11.87 22.96 -1.96
CA ILE A 294 -10.45 22.67 -2.19
C ILE A 294 -9.69 23.85 -2.80
N ASP A 295 -10.41 24.76 -3.46
CA ASP A 295 -9.88 25.97 -4.08
C ASP A 295 -10.92 27.10 -4.09
N VAL A 296 -10.46 28.35 -4.21
CA VAL A 296 -11.30 29.54 -4.30
C VAL A 296 -11.32 30.04 -5.74
N VAL A 297 -12.46 29.89 -6.43
CA VAL A 297 -12.60 30.37 -7.80
C VAL A 297 -13.20 31.77 -7.82
N LEU A 298 -12.49 32.72 -8.43
CA LEU A 298 -12.98 34.09 -8.63
C LEU A 298 -13.78 34.17 -9.93
N ALA A 299 -15.11 34.24 -9.82
CA ALA A 299 -15.96 34.56 -10.96
C ALA A 299 -16.05 36.08 -11.14
N ASN A 300 -16.12 36.56 -12.39
CA ASN A 300 -16.50 37.94 -12.66
C ASN A 300 -18.02 38.02 -12.86
N ASN A 301 -18.72 38.64 -11.91
CA ASN A 301 -20.17 38.82 -11.98
C ASN A 301 -20.60 40.27 -12.26
N THR A 302 -19.69 41.17 -12.67
CA THR A 302 -20.11 42.51 -13.09
C THR A 302 -19.82 42.79 -14.55
N SER A 303 -20.75 43.50 -15.19
CA SER A 303 -20.61 44.01 -16.56
C SER A 303 -19.68 45.24 -16.64
N ASN A 304 -19.20 45.77 -15.52
CA ASN A 304 -18.57 47.10 -15.40
C ASN A 304 -17.07 47.07 -15.05
N GLY A 305 -16.32 46.08 -15.54
CA GLY A 305 -14.85 46.10 -15.46
C GLY A 305 -14.22 45.89 -14.08
N THR A 306 -15.03 45.71 -13.02
CA THR A 306 -14.57 45.28 -11.69
C THR A 306 -14.86 43.78 -11.54
N ILE A 307 -13.85 42.97 -11.22
CA ILE A 307 -14.04 41.53 -10.99
C ILE A 307 -15.03 41.37 -9.82
N GLY A 308 -16.27 40.99 -10.14
CA GLY A 308 -17.34 40.78 -9.18
C GLY A 308 -17.18 39.46 -8.45
N THR A 309 -16.32 39.44 -7.44
CA THR A 309 -15.83 38.25 -6.74
C THR A 309 -16.92 37.60 -5.86
N LYS A 310 -17.83 36.84 -6.47
CA LYS A 310 -18.51 35.77 -5.72
C LYS A 310 -17.63 34.53 -5.81
N PRO A 311 -16.91 34.17 -4.75
CA PRO A 311 -16.17 32.92 -4.71
C PRO A 311 -17.17 31.76 -4.77
N PHE A 312 -16.96 30.82 -5.67
CA PHE A 312 -17.54 29.48 -5.51
C PHE A 312 -16.40 28.48 -5.26
N SER A 313 -16.69 27.46 -4.46
CA SER A 313 -15.72 26.42 -4.14
C SER A 313 -15.83 25.26 -5.11
N GLU A 314 -14.72 24.85 -5.70
CA GLU A 314 -14.58 23.47 -6.16
C GLU A 314 -14.51 22.56 -4.93
N THR A 315 -15.10 21.37 -5.01
CA THR A 315 -15.00 20.36 -3.95
C THR A 315 -14.41 19.08 -4.53
N ILE A 316 -14.18 18.09 -3.68
CA ILE A 316 -13.70 16.77 -4.11
C ILE A 316 -14.65 16.13 -5.14
N LEU A 317 -15.95 16.44 -5.06
CA LEU A 317 -16.97 15.93 -5.98
C LEU A 317 -16.94 16.60 -7.36
N SER A 318 -16.17 17.67 -7.53
CA SER A 318 -15.91 18.26 -8.84
C SER A 318 -15.12 17.33 -9.76
N TYR A 319 -14.47 16.29 -9.20
CA TYR A 319 -13.72 15.29 -9.95
C TYR A 319 -14.46 13.93 -9.96
N PRO A 320 -14.47 13.21 -11.09
CA PRO A 320 -15.17 11.93 -11.20
C PRO A 320 -14.56 10.84 -10.32
N THR A 321 -13.24 10.88 -10.13
CA THR A 321 -12.48 10.00 -9.26
C THR A 321 -11.34 10.76 -8.60
N ILE A 322 -10.85 10.23 -7.49
CA ILE A 322 -9.64 10.70 -6.81
C ILE A 322 -8.62 9.57 -6.85
N ILE A 323 -7.39 9.91 -7.21
CA ILE A 323 -6.28 8.97 -7.22
C ILE A 323 -5.63 9.00 -5.84
N MET A 324 -5.36 7.83 -5.27
CA MET A 324 -4.59 7.69 -4.04
C MET A 324 -3.25 7.06 -4.36
N HIS A 325 -2.18 7.76 -3.99
CA HIS A 325 -0.83 7.25 -3.93
C HIS A 325 -0.47 6.90 -2.49
N VAL A 326 0.18 5.75 -2.35
CA VAL A 326 0.85 5.36 -1.12
C VAL A 326 2.23 4.87 -1.51
N ASP A 327 3.26 5.63 -1.19
CA ASP A 327 4.64 5.37 -1.65
C ASP A 327 5.11 3.96 -1.27
N GLU A 328 4.66 3.45 -0.13
CA GLU A 328 5.01 2.11 0.34
C GLU A 328 4.18 0.99 -0.31
N LEU A 329 3.07 1.30 -1.00
CA LEU A 329 2.13 0.33 -1.58
C LEU A 329 1.89 0.51 -3.10
N GLU A 330 2.81 1.14 -3.82
CA GLU A 330 2.65 1.48 -5.25
C GLU A 330 2.26 0.30 -6.17
N SER A 331 1.77 0.67 -7.36
CA SER A 331 1.54 -0.20 -8.52
C SER A 331 0.38 -1.19 -8.38
N ASN A 332 -0.83 -0.66 -8.18
CA ASN A 332 -2.06 -1.46 -8.28
C ASN A 332 -2.99 -0.98 -9.41
N VAL A 333 -2.91 0.29 -9.80
CA VAL A 333 -3.61 0.85 -10.96
C VAL A 333 -2.58 1.11 -12.07
N PHE A 334 -2.94 0.78 -13.32
CA PHE A 334 -2.13 1.07 -14.50
C PHE A 334 -2.87 2.07 -15.38
N GLY A 335 -2.18 3.10 -15.84
CA GLY A 335 -2.76 4.20 -16.63
C GLY A 335 -1.86 4.63 -17.78
N THR A 336 -2.33 5.60 -18.58
CA THR A 336 -1.54 6.20 -19.67
C THR A 336 -0.64 7.35 -19.19
N ASP A 337 -0.74 7.72 -17.92
CA ASP A 337 0.05 8.75 -17.26
C ASP A 337 0.87 8.12 -16.13
N ASP A 338 2.09 8.59 -15.91
CA ASP A 338 3.03 8.04 -14.91
C ASP A 338 2.47 8.17 -13.48
N GLN A 339 1.66 9.20 -13.22
CA GLN A 339 0.96 9.32 -11.92
C GLN A 339 -0.12 8.24 -11.80
N LEU A 340 -0.96 8.05 -12.81
CA LEU A 340 -1.96 6.98 -12.78
C LEU A 340 -1.35 5.57 -12.71
N ASP A 341 -0.18 5.36 -13.32
CA ASP A 341 0.50 4.05 -13.40
C ASP A 341 1.11 3.58 -12.05
N ARG A 342 1.37 4.51 -11.14
CA ARG A 342 1.91 4.21 -9.80
C ARG A 342 0.86 4.29 -8.69
N ALA A 343 -0.37 4.65 -9.04
CA ALA A 343 -1.42 4.82 -8.07
C ALA A 343 -1.77 3.50 -7.35
N PHE A 344 -2.03 3.62 -6.04
CA PHE A 344 -2.50 2.49 -5.24
C PHE A 344 -3.99 2.25 -5.43
N ALA A 345 -4.80 3.30 -5.43
CA ALA A 345 -6.24 3.16 -5.57
C ALA A 345 -6.86 4.30 -6.39
N THR A 346 -7.89 3.97 -7.16
CA THR A 346 -8.81 4.96 -7.75
C THR A 346 -10.11 4.95 -6.95
N LEU A 347 -10.39 6.07 -6.30
CA LEU A 347 -11.52 6.26 -5.40
C LEU A 347 -12.68 6.93 -6.13
N GLN A 348 -13.89 6.42 -5.94
CA GLN A 348 -15.13 7.04 -6.40
C GLN A 348 -16.00 7.39 -5.20
N TYR A 349 -16.78 8.48 -5.33
CA TYR A 349 -17.86 8.81 -4.42
C TYR A 349 -18.81 7.62 -4.19
N ASP A 350 -19.15 7.40 -2.92
CA ASP A 350 -20.10 6.39 -2.45
C ASP A 350 -21.26 7.05 -1.69
N ALA A 351 -20.93 7.77 -0.61
CA ALA A 351 -21.91 8.37 0.28
C ALA A 351 -21.41 9.70 0.86
N GLN A 352 -22.31 10.43 1.52
CA GLN A 352 -21.99 11.68 2.20
C GLN A 352 -22.66 11.75 3.58
N TRP A 353 -21.97 12.37 4.52
CA TRP A 353 -22.53 12.83 5.80
C TRP A 353 -22.46 14.34 5.80
N LEU A 354 -23.58 14.98 5.56
CA LEU A 354 -23.67 16.42 5.66
C LEU A 354 -23.82 16.79 7.14
N GLY A 355 -23.07 17.81 7.55
CA GLY A 355 -23.24 18.43 8.86
C GLY A 355 -24.48 19.34 8.86
N SER A 356 -24.43 20.44 9.62
CA SER A 356 -25.52 21.41 9.68
C SER A 356 -25.80 21.99 8.28
N THR A 357 -26.85 21.49 7.62
CA THR A 357 -27.35 21.96 6.32
C THR A 357 -28.30 23.14 6.43
N SER A 358 -28.59 23.61 7.64
CA SER A 358 -29.50 24.72 7.84
C SER A 358 -28.76 26.05 7.68
N SER A 359 -29.29 26.90 6.81
CA SER A 359 -29.14 28.36 6.80
C SER A 359 -29.64 29.03 8.10
N ALA A 360 -29.72 28.28 9.21
CA ALA A 360 -30.42 28.62 10.43
C ALA A 360 -29.68 28.10 11.67
N LEU A 361 -28.37 28.37 11.77
CA LEU A 361 -27.96 28.96 13.03
C LEU A 361 -28.72 30.29 13.09
N ASN A 362 -29.88 30.28 13.76
CA ASN A 362 -30.68 31.47 14.09
C ASN A 362 -29.86 32.39 15.01
N PHE A 363 -28.79 32.97 14.48
CA PHE A 363 -28.26 34.21 14.98
C PHE A 363 -29.26 35.29 14.57
N PRO A 364 -29.62 36.24 15.45
CA PRO A 364 -30.49 37.36 15.10
C PRO A 364 -29.72 38.30 14.17
N SER A 365 -29.66 37.95 12.90
CA SER A 365 -29.13 38.76 11.81
C SER A 365 -29.77 38.23 10.54
N THR A 366 -30.60 39.06 9.92
CA THR A 366 -31.44 38.79 8.73
C THR A 366 -30.66 38.50 7.44
N THR A 367 -29.40 38.08 7.55
CA THR A 367 -28.50 37.69 6.46
C THR A 367 -27.48 36.67 6.99
N VAL A 368 -27.93 35.46 7.39
CA VAL A 368 -26.99 34.38 7.75
C VAL A 368 -26.60 33.67 6.46
N ALA A 369 -25.35 33.87 6.03
CA ALA A 369 -24.73 33.06 4.99
C ALA A 369 -24.84 31.60 5.41
N SER A 370 -25.37 30.75 4.51
CA SER A 370 -25.34 29.29 4.64
C SER A 370 -23.98 28.85 5.18
N VAL A 371 -23.94 28.05 6.26
CA VAL A 371 -22.69 27.43 6.73
C VAL A 371 -22.23 26.52 5.59
N PRO A 372 -21.23 26.92 4.78
CA PRO A 372 -20.84 26.10 3.66
C PRO A 372 -20.09 24.90 4.24
N ASN A 373 -20.30 23.72 3.68
CA ASN A 373 -19.25 22.72 3.68
C ASN A 373 -18.90 22.13 5.05
N SER A 374 -19.92 21.75 5.83
CA SER A 374 -19.74 20.87 7.00
C SER A 374 -20.09 19.43 6.62
N GLY A 375 -19.22 18.49 6.96
CA GLY A 375 -19.45 17.07 6.68
C GLY A 375 -18.28 16.35 6.01
N TYR A 376 -18.57 15.14 5.53
CA TYR A 376 -17.61 14.21 4.94
C TYR A 376 -18.19 13.50 3.72
N TYR A 377 -17.34 13.24 2.74
CA TYR A 377 -17.59 12.36 1.61
C TYR A 377 -16.90 11.00 1.85
N ALA A 378 -17.66 9.92 1.77
CA ALA A 378 -17.12 8.57 1.65
C ALA A 378 -16.74 8.31 0.19
N MET A 379 -15.50 7.89 0.01
CA MET A 379 -14.95 7.44 -1.25
C MET A 379 -14.51 5.98 -1.10
N ILE A 380 -14.90 5.14 -2.05
CA ILE A 380 -14.57 3.71 -2.08
C ILE A 380 -13.70 3.37 -3.29
N PRO A 381 -12.83 2.36 -3.20
CA PRO A 381 -12.14 1.84 -4.37
C PRO A 381 -13.13 1.24 -5.37
N LYS A 382 -13.13 1.72 -6.62
CA LYS A 382 -14.10 1.28 -7.65
C LYS A 382 -13.63 0.07 -8.46
N PHE A 383 -12.32 -0.06 -8.68
CA PHE A 383 -11.76 -1.01 -9.63
C PHE A 383 -10.78 -1.97 -8.95
N LEU A 384 -10.98 -3.27 -9.16
CA LEU A 384 -10.24 -4.36 -8.52
C LEU A 384 -10.27 -4.28 -6.98
N LYS A 385 -9.84 -5.34 -6.30
CA LYS A 385 -9.59 -5.29 -4.86
C LYS A 385 -8.33 -4.46 -4.68
N CYS A 386 -8.42 -3.13 -4.55
CA CYS A 386 -7.26 -2.24 -4.51
C CYS A 386 -6.26 -2.68 -3.44
N GLN A 387 -5.29 -3.50 -3.83
CA GLN A 387 -4.52 -4.32 -2.90
C GLN A 387 -3.09 -4.50 -3.37
N LYS A 388 -2.17 -4.48 -2.40
CA LYS A 388 -0.79 -4.90 -2.62
C LYS A 388 -0.61 -6.28 -2.00
N THR A 389 -0.25 -7.26 -2.82
CA THR A 389 0.07 -8.62 -2.36
C THR A 389 1.58 -8.82 -2.33
N TYR A 390 2.09 -9.31 -1.21
CA TYR A 390 3.49 -9.66 -0.98
C TYR A 390 3.66 -11.17 -1.11
N TYR A 391 3.96 -11.62 -2.32
CA TYR A 391 4.19 -13.03 -2.63
C TYR A 391 5.42 -13.18 -3.55
N PRO A 392 6.32 -14.15 -3.32
CA PRO A 392 6.27 -15.18 -2.26
C PRO A 392 6.73 -14.69 -0.89
N THR A 393 7.40 -13.54 -0.81
CA THR A 393 8.00 -13.02 0.42
C THR A 393 7.09 -11.99 1.09
N PRO A 394 6.54 -12.26 2.29
CA PRO A 394 5.74 -11.30 3.04
C PRO A 394 6.56 -10.07 3.44
N LEU A 395 5.90 -8.92 3.57
CA LEU A 395 6.52 -7.72 4.13
C LEU A 395 6.72 -7.90 5.65
N ALA A 396 7.96 -7.76 6.11
CA ALA A 396 8.33 -8.04 7.50
C ALA A 396 7.58 -7.15 8.50
N THR A 397 7.48 -5.84 8.21
CA THR A 397 6.71 -4.89 9.04
C THR A 397 6.39 -3.61 8.27
N LEU A 398 5.34 -2.90 8.70
CA LEU A 398 4.94 -1.61 8.15
C LEU A 398 5.36 -0.49 9.12
N THR A 399 6.32 0.34 8.71
CA THR A 399 6.92 1.37 9.59
C THR A 399 6.32 2.76 9.37
N LYS A 400 5.99 3.08 8.12
CA LYS A 400 5.51 4.38 7.66
C LYS A 400 4.47 4.16 6.55
N MET A 401 3.52 5.07 6.43
CA MET A 401 2.79 5.28 5.18
C MET A 401 2.80 6.75 4.80
N THR A 402 3.15 7.01 3.55
CA THR A 402 3.19 8.33 2.91
C THR A 402 2.07 8.37 1.89
N ILE A 403 1.08 9.23 2.12
CA ILE A 403 -0.18 9.21 1.39
C ILE A 403 -0.40 10.53 0.67
N GLN A 404 -0.75 10.44 -0.61
CA GLN A 404 -1.14 11.58 -1.43
C GLN A 404 -2.46 11.32 -2.14
N LEU A 405 -3.37 12.28 -2.06
CA LEU A 405 -4.64 12.29 -2.76
C LEU A 405 -4.56 13.28 -3.91
N GLN A 406 -4.66 12.77 -5.13
CA GLN A 406 -4.48 13.50 -6.36
C GLN A 406 -5.76 13.51 -7.21
N ARG A 407 -5.91 14.57 -8.00
CA ARG A 407 -6.92 14.70 -9.04
C ARG A 407 -6.59 13.72 -10.18
N PRO A 408 -7.54 13.40 -11.08
CA PRO A 408 -7.30 12.50 -12.21
C PRO A 408 -6.14 12.88 -13.15
N ASN A 409 -5.69 14.14 -13.11
CA ASN A 409 -4.56 14.65 -13.89
C ASN A 409 -3.20 14.57 -13.17
N GLY A 410 -3.12 13.87 -12.02
CA GLY A 410 -1.89 13.69 -11.25
C GLY A 410 -1.50 14.85 -10.34
N SER A 411 -2.22 15.97 -10.36
CA SER A 411 -1.98 17.09 -9.43
C SER A 411 -2.64 16.83 -8.06
N LEU A 412 -2.09 17.41 -6.99
CA LEU A 412 -2.65 17.26 -5.65
C LEU A 412 -4.09 17.80 -5.58
N VAL A 413 -4.96 17.17 -4.78
CA VAL A 413 -6.35 17.64 -4.60
C VAL A 413 -6.38 19.09 -4.11
N SER A 414 -5.61 19.41 -3.06
CA SER A 414 -5.41 20.77 -2.59
C SER A 414 -4.03 20.94 -1.97
N GLU A 415 -3.37 22.04 -2.28
CA GLU A 415 -2.11 22.47 -1.64
C GLU A 415 -2.36 23.30 -0.38
N ALA A 416 -3.62 23.67 -0.10
CA ALA A 416 -3.96 24.48 1.07
C ALA A 416 -3.51 23.78 2.36
N LEU A 417 -2.78 24.52 3.20
CA LEU A 417 -2.41 24.05 4.52
C LEU A 417 -3.62 24.05 5.44
N ASP A 418 -3.76 22.98 6.21
CA ASP A 418 -4.75 22.82 7.25
C ASP A 418 -4.23 23.19 8.64
N THR A 419 -2.98 23.67 8.69
CA THR A 419 -2.33 24.24 9.86
C THR A 419 -2.02 25.71 9.63
N LEU A 420 -2.14 26.52 10.68
CA LEU A 420 -1.87 27.96 10.62
C LEU A 420 -0.95 28.37 11.76
N ASP A 421 0.00 29.25 11.44
CA ASP A 421 0.84 29.88 12.45
C ASP A 421 0.10 31.05 13.09
N ILE A 422 0.13 31.10 14.41
CA ILE A 422 -0.53 32.13 15.20
C ILE A 422 0.42 33.32 15.36
N SER A 423 -0.06 34.50 15.01
CA SER A 423 0.63 35.77 15.25
C SER A 423 0.34 36.31 16.65
N GLY A 424 -0.86 36.12 17.17
CA GLY A 424 -1.27 36.60 18.48
C GLY A 424 -2.70 36.16 18.82
N ILE A 425 -3.03 36.21 20.11
CA ILE A 425 -4.37 35.93 20.63
C ILE A 425 -4.78 37.10 21.51
N PHE A 426 -5.97 37.64 21.27
CA PHE A 426 -6.46 38.81 21.98
C PHE A 426 -7.86 38.55 22.53
N ALA A 427 -8.13 39.08 23.70
CA ALA A 427 -9.47 39.05 24.28
C ALA A 427 -10.36 40.07 23.54
N SER A 428 -11.64 39.74 23.34
CA SER A 428 -12.53 40.54 22.48
C SER A 428 -12.73 41.98 22.95
N ASN A 429 -12.65 42.25 24.26
CA ASN A 429 -12.76 43.59 24.83
C ASN A 429 -11.41 44.31 25.03
N THR A 430 -10.28 43.58 24.86
CA THR A 430 -8.92 44.07 25.09
C THR A 430 -8.09 43.96 23.81
N LEU A 431 -8.57 44.59 22.74
CA LEU A 431 -7.89 44.59 21.44
C LEU A 431 -6.57 45.41 21.47
N PRO A 432 -5.51 45.01 20.74
CA PRO A 432 -4.27 45.78 20.63
C PRO A 432 -4.49 47.19 20.06
N SER A 433 -3.58 48.13 20.35
CA SER A 433 -3.62 49.46 19.74
C SER A 433 -3.63 49.38 18.21
N GLY A 434 -4.51 50.17 17.58
CA GLY A 434 -4.74 50.11 16.14
C GLY A 434 -5.97 49.28 15.78
N PHE A 435 -6.39 48.29 16.55
CA PHE A 435 -7.60 47.52 16.27
C PHE A 435 -8.85 48.31 16.72
N GLY A 436 -9.60 48.83 15.75
CA GLY A 436 -10.89 49.44 15.96
C GLY A 436 -11.97 48.37 16.18
N ALA A 437 -12.69 48.46 17.30
CA ALA A 437 -13.85 47.61 17.61
C ALA A 437 -15.05 47.81 16.66
N GLY A 438 -14.98 48.80 15.77
CA GLY A 438 -16.13 49.40 15.07
C GLY A 438 -16.93 48.53 14.09
N THR A 439 -16.60 47.25 13.89
CA THR A 439 -17.34 46.38 12.96
C THR A 439 -17.47 44.92 13.39
N SER A 440 -16.78 44.49 14.46
CA SER A 440 -16.90 43.10 14.92
C SER A 440 -18.00 42.98 15.97
N LYS A 441 -19.02 42.16 15.71
CA LYS A 441 -20.08 41.86 16.67
C LYS A 441 -19.55 41.12 17.90
N TYR A 442 -18.38 40.49 17.81
CA TYR A 442 -17.75 39.76 18.91
C TYR A 442 -16.92 40.67 19.84
N ALA A 443 -16.47 41.83 19.36
CA ALA A 443 -15.74 42.81 20.17
C ALA A 443 -16.64 43.52 21.21
N ALA A 444 -17.94 43.60 20.96
CA ALA A 444 -18.91 44.28 21.82
C ALA A 444 -19.54 43.38 22.90
N VAL A 445 -19.32 42.06 22.87
CA VAL A 445 -19.95 41.13 23.83
C VAL A 445 -19.03 40.94 25.04
N THR A 446 -19.49 41.47 26.18
CA THR A 446 -18.79 41.40 27.47
C THR A 446 -19.73 40.97 28.58
N ASP A 447 -19.22 40.22 29.55
CA ASP A 447 -19.90 39.99 30.83
C ASP A 447 -19.25 40.90 31.88
N GLY A 448 -19.81 42.09 32.06
CA GLY A 448 -19.18 43.16 32.82
C GLY A 448 -17.85 43.60 32.22
N SER A 449 -16.74 43.27 32.89
CA SER A 449 -15.37 43.58 32.42
C SER A 449 -14.67 42.42 31.70
N LEU A 450 -15.33 41.26 31.57
CA LEU A 450 -14.75 40.04 31.01
C LEU A 450 -15.07 39.88 29.52
N SER A 451 -14.11 39.38 28.73
CA SER A 451 -14.28 39.14 27.29
C SER A 451 -15.02 37.84 27.00
N ALA A 452 -16.13 37.87 26.26
CA ALA A 452 -16.86 36.63 25.91
C ALA A 452 -16.16 35.75 24.86
N TYR A 453 -15.22 36.33 24.11
CA TYR A 453 -14.55 35.67 22.99
C TYR A 453 -13.06 35.97 22.96
N TYR A 454 -12.30 35.08 22.32
CA TYR A 454 -10.92 35.32 21.93
C TYR A 454 -10.79 35.36 20.42
N ILE A 455 -9.95 36.27 19.94
CA ILE A 455 -9.61 36.42 18.53
C ILE A 455 -8.18 35.93 18.34
N ILE A 456 -8.03 34.87 17.56
CA ILE A 456 -6.76 34.30 17.16
C ILE A 456 -6.38 34.90 15.80
N ARG A 457 -5.30 35.66 15.76
CA ARG A 457 -4.75 36.23 14.52
C ARG A 457 -3.72 35.28 13.94
N THR A 458 -3.82 34.99 12.66
CA THR A 458 -2.87 34.13 11.94
C THR A 458 -1.80 34.99 11.26
N LYS A 459 -0.61 34.42 11.05
CA LYS A 459 0.48 35.13 10.33
C LYS A 459 0.19 35.30 8.85
N THR A 460 -0.49 34.32 8.26
CA THR A 460 -0.87 34.28 6.85
C THR A 460 -2.39 34.30 6.70
N PHE A 461 -2.85 34.72 5.53
CA PHE A 461 -4.25 34.55 5.15
C PHE A 461 -4.55 33.09 4.83
N PHE A 462 -5.76 32.65 5.12
CA PHE A 462 -6.28 31.33 4.81
C PHE A 462 -7.63 31.44 4.10
N ASN A 463 -7.97 30.45 3.27
CA ASN A 463 -9.26 30.44 2.58
C ASN A 463 -10.40 30.23 3.60
N SER A 464 -11.58 30.78 3.34
CA SER A 464 -12.70 30.66 4.29
C SER A 464 -13.32 29.26 4.35
N TYR A 465 -12.96 28.34 3.44
CA TYR A 465 -13.52 26.99 3.36
C TYR A 465 -12.79 26.00 4.28
N SER A 466 -11.51 26.22 4.54
CA SER A 466 -10.67 25.36 5.38
C SER A 466 -10.91 25.56 6.87
N PHE A 467 -11.45 26.70 7.28
CA PHE A 467 -11.81 27.03 8.66
C PHE A 467 -13.18 27.75 8.67
N VAL A 468 -14.22 27.04 9.10
CA VAL A 468 -15.61 27.50 9.05
C VAL A 468 -16.20 27.52 10.47
N PRO A 469 -17.17 28.40 10.77
CA PRO A 469 -17.91 28.34 12.02
C PRO A 469 -18.49 26.94 12.29
N GLY A 470 -18.30 26.45 13.51
CA GLY A 470 -18.65 25.09 13.92
C GLY A 470 -17.49 24.09 13.88
N ASP A 471 -16.40 24.40 13.14
CA ASP A 471 -15.20 23.57 13.15
C ASP A 471 -14.48 23.63 14.52
N VAL A 472 -13.80 22.55 14.87
CA VAL A 472 -12.96 22.44 16.08
C VAL A 472 -11.50 22.53 15.69
N ILE A 473 -10.79 23.47 16.31
CA ILE A 473 -9.35 23.67 16.14
C ILE A 473 -8.57 23.22 17.38
N GLN A 474 -7.36 22.74 17.21
CA GLN A 474 -6.42 22.54 18.32
C GLN A 474 -5.29 23.55 18.21
N VAL A 475 -4.95 24.18 19.33
CA VAL A 475 -3.85 25.14 19.43
C VAL A 475 -2.71 24.53 20.26
N LYS A 476 -1.47 24.67 19.80
CA LYS A 476 -0.27 24.19 20.49
C LYS A 476 0.89 25.19 20.36
N GLY A 477 1.86 25.09 21.26
CA GLY A 477 3.11 25.85 21.16
C GLY A 477 3.07 27.27 21.73
N ILE A 478 2.08 27.61 22.57
CA ILE A 478 2.09 28.87 23.29
C ILE A 478 3.09 28.77 24.44
N ASN A 479 4.11 29.63 24.43
CA ASN A 479 5.07 29.73 25.52
C ASN A 479 4.49 30.58 26.67
N PRO A 480 4.33 30.01 27.90
CA PRO A 480 3.84 30.74 29.07
C PRO A 480 4.72 31.93 29.46
N ASP A 481 6.02 31.89 29.20
CA ASP A 481 6.97 32.91 29.65
C ASP A 481 6.73 34.27 29.00
N PHE A 482 6.01 34.29 27.88
CA PHE A 482 5.60 35.53 27.23
C PHE A 482 4.46 36.26 27.94
N ILE A 483 3.80 35.63 28.91
CA ILE A 483 2.69 36.20 29.67
C ILE A 483 3.17 36.48 31.11
N ILE A 484 3.40 37.76 31.39
CA ILE A 484 4.04 38.21 32.64
C ILE A 484 3.00 38.46 33.74
N ASN A 485 3.36 38.18 35.00
CA ASN A 485 2.66 38.59 36.24
C ASN A 485 1.22 38.08 36.47
N ASN A 486 0.86 36.87 36.03
CA ASN A 486 -0.47 36.29 36.29
C ASN A 486 -0.46 34.75 36.35
N ASN A 487 0.51 34.14 37.04
CA ASN A 487 0.79 32.69 36.93
C ASN A 487 -0.47 31.80 37.01
N THR A 488 -1.34 32.00 38.01
CA THR A 488 -2.56 31.20 38.17
C THR A 488 -3.54 31.34 37.00
N ALA A 489 -3.86 32.58 36.57
CA ALA A 489 -4.76 32.81 35.45
C ALA A 489 -4.13 32.41 34.11
N ARG A 490 -2.83 32.62 33.96
CA ARG A 490 -2.03 32.21 32.78
C ARG A 490 -2.06 30.71 32.60
N ASP A 491 -1.74 29.94 33.65
CA ASP A 491 -1.63 28.48 33.54
C ASP A 491 -3.01 27.85 33.28
N ASP A 492 -4.06 28.38 33.93
CA ASP A 492 -5.46 28.01 33.68
C ASP A 492 -5.89 28.33 32.23
N TRP A 493 -5.59 29.53 31.75
CA TRP A 493 -5.89 29.94 30.37
C TRP A 493 -5.11 29.12 29.34
N ILE A 494 -3.83 28.82 29.59
CA ILE A 494 -3.02 27.96 28.73
C ILE A 494 -3.61 26.55 28.67
N GLY A 495 -4.03 26.02 29.82
CA GLY A 495 -4.73 24.73 29.89
C GLY A 495 -6.03 24.71 29.08
N TYR A 496 -6.78 25.82 29.11
CA TYR A 496 -7.99 25.98 28.31
C TYR A 496 -7.70 26.11 26.81
N ILE A 497 -6.82 27.03 26.40
CA ILE A 497 -6.59 27.34 24.99
C ILE A 497 -5.87 26.19 24.27
N GLN A 498 -5.00 25.45 24.95
CA GLN A 498 -4.25 24.31 24.38
C GLN A 498 -4.89 22.94 24.71
N ARG A 499 -6.16 22.91 25.14
CA ARG A 499 -6.86 21.66 25.51
C ARG A 499 -6.95 20.68 24.35
N SER A 500 -6.84 19.38 24.64
CA SER A 500 -6.94 18.30 23.63
C SER A 500 -8.33 18.20 23.00
N THR A 501 -9.38 18.63 23.68
CA THR A 501 -10.74 18.68 23.12
C THR A 501 -10.91 19.76 22.06
N GLY A 502 -9.94 20.68 21.92
CA GLY A 502 -9.97 21.75 20.93
C GLY A 502 -10.93 22.89 21.25
N LEU A 503 -10.88 23.95 20.45
CA LEU A 503 -11.70 25.15 20.54
C LEU A 503 -12.66 25.19 19.36
N THR A 504 -13.93 25.54 19.61
CA THR A 504 -14.91 25.66 18.53
C THR A 504 -14.83 27.05 17.90
N ILE A 505 -14.77 27.08 16.57
CA ILE A 505 -14.81 28.32 15.79
C ILE A 505 -16.23 28.86 15.82
N VAL A 506 -16.38 30.11 16.25
CA VAL A 506 -17.65 30.83 16.23
C VAL A 506 -17.76 31.74 15.02
N GLN A 507 -16.63 32.30 14.56
CA GLN A 507 -16.56 33.09 13.34
C GLN A 507 -15.15 33.11 12.75
N THR A 508 -15.05 33.36 11.45
CA THR A 508 -13.80 33.75 10.78
C THR A 508 -13.96 35.10 10.09
N GLY A 509 -12.86 35.82 9.92
CA GLY A 509 -12.88 37.06 9.18
C GLY A 509 -11.50 37.58 8.83
N TYR A 510 -11.44 38.83 8.39
CA TYR A 510 -10.17 39.48 8.06
C TYR A 510 -9.99 40.85 8.73
N LEU A 511 -8.72 41.16 8.98
CA LEU A 511 -8.23 42.47 9.35
C LEU A 511 -7.58 43.12 8.11
N ALA A 512 -8.23 44.14 7.55
CA ALA A 512 -7.61 45.03 6.56
C ALA A 512 -6.50 45.87 7.22
N SER A 513 -5.42 46.15 6.48
CA SER A 513 -4.20 46.86 6.92
C SER A 513 -4.32 47.66 8.22
N GLY A 514 -4.19 46.93 9.34
CA GLY A 514 -3.92 47.45 10.68
C GLY A 514 -5.08 47.92 11.54
N VAL A 515 -6.32 48.08 11.04
CA VAL A 515 -7.32 48.83 11.84
C VAL A 515 -8.70 48.21 12.01
N THR A 516 -9.30 47.60 11.00
CA THR A 516 -10.73 47.24 11.09
C THR A 516 -10.93 45.73 11.09
N VAL A 517 -11.47 45.20 12.19
CA VAL A 517 -11.84 43.78 12.31
C VAL A 517 -13.19 43.58 11.63
N THR A 518 -13.22 42.85 10.52
CA THR A 518 -14.44 42.54 9.79
C THR A 518 -14.79 41.06 9.95
N ASP A 519 -15.97 40.77 10.51
CA ASP A 519 -16.47 39.40 10.78
C ASP A 519 -16.99 38.69 9.52
N THR A 520 -16.30 38.85 8.39
CA THR A 520 -16.57 38.14 7.15
C THR A 520 -15.25 37.91 6.44
N PRO A 521 -15.15 37.01 5.46
CA PRO A 521 -14.01 36.97 4.55
C PRO A 521 -13.83 38.30 3.80
N ASN A 522 -12.63 38.53 3.27
CA ASN A 522 -12.39 39.64 2.35
C ASN A 522 -13.10 39.40 1.00
N ASN A 523 -13.01 40.37 0.08
CA ASN A 523 -13.68 40.28 -1.22
C ASN A 523 -13.24 39.06 -2.05
N VAL A 524 -12.09 38.44 -1.78
CA VAL A 524 -11.58 37.24 -2.47
C VAL A 524 -11.70 35.97 -1.63
N ASN A 525 -12.52 35.97 -0.58
CA ASN A 525 -12.81 34.81 0.28
C ASN A 525 -11.67 34.33 1.20
N TYR A 526 -10.75 35.22 1.56
CA TYR A 526 -9.68 34.92 2.51
C TYR A 526 -9.94 35.60 3.86
N CYS A 527 -9.52 34.91 4.91
CA CYS A 527 -9.58 35.32 6.30
C CYS A 527 -8.15 35.35 6.88
N ASN A 528 -7.94 36.09 7.98
CA ASN A 528 -6.67 36.07 8.74
C ASN A 528 -6.89 36.13 10.26
N PHE A 529 -8.14 35.97 10.71
CA PHE A 529 -8.44 35.75 12.11
C PHE A 529 -9.56 34.73 12.29
N ILE A 530 -9.55 34.11 13.46
CA ILE A 530 -10.52 33.12 13.92
C ILE A 530 -11.05 33.59 15.28
N VAL A 531 -12.35 33.58 15.46
CA VAL A 531 -13.01 33.88 16.74
C VAL A 531 -13.40 32.57 17.40
N VAL A 532 -12.96 32.39 18.64
CA VAL A 532 -13.31 31.25 19.48
C VAL A 532 -14.03 31.73 20.73
N GLN A 533 -14.90 30.89 21.27
CA GLN A 533 -15.62 31.17 22.50
C GLN A 533 -14.65 31.21 23.71
N ASN A 534 -14.94 32.03 24.72
CA ASN A 534 -14.30 31.94 26.03
C ASN A 534 -14.89 30.76 26.86
N ARG A 535 -14.38 30.51 28.05
CA ARG A 535 -14.94 29.58 29.03
C ARG A 535 -16.15 30.22 29.71
N PHE A 536 -17.31 29.60 29.52
CA PHE A 536 -18.55 29.95 30.20
C PHE A 536 -18.73 29.07 31.43
N ASN A 537 -19.48 29.56 32.42
CA ASN A 537 -20.00 28.72 33.49
C ASN A 537 -20.91 27.62 32.91
N ASP A 538 -21.17 26.58 33.71
CA ASP A 538 -21.88 25.39 33.26
C ASP A 538 -23.19 25.73 32.52
N PRO A 539 -23.27 25.48 31.20
CA PRO A 539 -24.44 25.84 30.41
C PRO A 539 -25.68 25.01 30.77
N THR A 540 -25.53 23.86 31.44
CA THR A 540 -26.67 23.05 31.91
C THR A 540 -27.50 23.76 32.98
N THR A 541 -26.91 24.76 33.65
CA THR A 541 -27.61 25.63 34.61
C THR A 541 -28.35 26.79 33.95
N GLY A 542 -28.26 26.94 32.64
CA GLY A 542 -28.76 28.11 31.90
C GLY A 542 -27.88 29.36 32.04
N SER A 543 -26.73 29.25 32.68
CA SER A 543 -25.79 30.36 32.83
C SER A 543 -25.18 30.75 31.48
N THR A 544 -25.13 32.06 31.24
CA THR A 544 -24.41 32.68 30.12
C THR A 544 -23.22 33.52 30.59
N THR A 545 -22.88 33.43 31.88
CA THR A 545 -21.79 34.20 32.47
C THR A 545 -20.43 33.55 32.22
N ILE A 546 -19.40 34.39 32.18
CA ILE A 546 -18.03 33.96 31.92
C ILE A 546 -17.43 33.38 33.19
N GLN A 547 -16.68 32.28 33.05
CA GLN A 547 -15.89 31.72 34.14
C GLN A 547 -14.47 32.32 34.08
N PRO A 548 -14.11 33.28 34.95
CA PRO A 548 -12.84 33.98 34.87
C PRO A 548 -11.65 33.03 35.05
N PHE A 549 -10.58 33.26 34.29
CA PHE A 549 -9.32 32.54 34.49
C PHE A 549 -8.67 32.95 35.81
N GLY A 550 -8.16 31.96 36.55
CA GLY A 550 -7.62 32.19 37.90
C GLY A 550 -8.68 32.50 38.97
N GLY A 551 -9.97 32.32 38.66
CA GLY A 551 -11.07 32.32 39.64
C GLY A 551 -11.61 33.70 40.04
N THR A 552 -11.01 34.80 39.60
CA THR A 552 -11.52 36.17 39.88
C THR A 552 -11.45 37.05 38.64
N SER A 553 -12.35 38.03 38.53
CA SER A 553 -12.36 38.98 37.41
C SER A 553 -11.09 39.83 37.35
N THR A 554 -10.50 40.19 38.49
CA THR A 554 -9.25 40.95 38.57
C THR A 554 -8.08 40.21 37.93
N LEU A 555 -7.90 38.92 38.26
CA LEU A 555 -6.83 38.10 37.68
C LEU A 555 -7.05 37.87 36.18
N ASN A 556 -8.31 37.66 35.77
CA ASN A 556 -8.67 37.53 34.36
C ASN A 556 -8.36 38.82 33.58
N ASN A 557 -8.75 39.98 34.08
CA ASN A 557 -8.47 41.26 33.42
C ASN A 557 -6.97 41.55 33.32
N ALA A 558 -6.19 41.16 34.34
CA ALA A 558 -4.74 41.28 34.31
C ALA A 558 -4.12 40.34 33.25
N LEU A 559 -4.64 39.11 33.11
CA LEU A 559 -4.27 38.20 32.02
C LEU A 559 -4.61 38.78 30.64
N GLU A 560 -5.85 39.27 30.43
CA GLU A 560 -6.31 39.83 29.15
C GLU A 560 -5.46 41.04 28.73
N ASN A 561 -5.06 41.88 29.68
CA ASN A 561 -4.11 42.97 29.45
C ASN A 561 -2.68 42.46 29.18
N GLY A 562 -2.26 41.36 29.81
CA GLY A 562 -0.94 40.76 29.60
C GLY A 562 -0.76 40.11 28.23
N ILE A 563 -1.83 39.54 27.66
CA ILE A 563 -1.82 38.98 26.30
C ILE A 563 -2.08 40.03 25.22
N LYS A 564 -2.56 41.21 25.59
CA LYS A 564 -2.83 42.33 24.67
C LYS A 564 -1.56 42.69 23.90
N GLY A 565 -1.59 42.52 22.58
CA GLY A 565 -0.47 42.88 21.70
C GLY A 565 0.72 41.93 21.79
N LEU A 566 0.58 40.78 22.46
CA LEU A 566 1.62 39.78 22.50
C LEU A 566 1.81 39.15 21.10
N SER A 567 3.05 39.17 20.62
CA SER A 567 3.43 38.47 19.39
C SER A 567 3.89 37.05 19.74
N LEU A 568 3.13 36.06 19.29
CA LEU A 568 3.44 34.66 19.54
C LEU A 568 4.41 34.13 18.48
N SER A 569 5.48 33.49 18.94
CA SER A 569 6.42 32.73 18.10
C SER A 569 6.33 31.26 18.48
N GLY A 570 6.22 30.37 17.48
CA GLY A 570 6.07 28.93 17.67
C GLY A 570 4.64 28.41 17.90
N ALA A 571 3.68 29.28 18.22
CA ALA A 571 2.29 28.86 18.38
C ALA A 571 1.64 28.54 17.03
N ARG A 572 0.99 27.38 16.94
CA ARG A 572 0.31 26.88 15.73
C ARG A 572 -1.06 26.31 16.07
N LEU A 573 -1.93 26.27 15.08
CA LEU A 573 -3.22 25.60 15.17
C LEU A 573 -3.47 24.67 13.98
N ILE A 574 -4.33 23.68 14.19
CA ILE A 574 -4.84 22.75 13.17
C ILE A 574 -6.36 22.68 13.26
N ASN A 575 -7.06 22.55 12.12
CA ASN A 575 -8.48 22.21 12.12
C ASN A 575 -8.68 20.69 12.21
N ILE A 576 -9.12 20.19 13.36
CA ILE A 576 -9.37 18.76 13.57
C ILE A 576 -10.69 18.31 12.95
N SER A 577 -11.69 19.21 12.83
CA SER A 577 -12.99 18.86 12.24
C SER A 577 -12.94 18.52 10.76
N LYS A 578 -11.85 18.84 10.06
CA LYS A 578 -11.68 18.57 8.63
C LYS A 578 -10.36 17.86 8.38
N GLN A 579 -10.34 16.56 8.59
CA GLN A 579 -9.14 15.74 8.42
C GLN A 579 -9.53 14.47 7.68
N SER A 580 -8.65 13.97 6.82
CA SER A 580 -8.94 12.77 6.03
C SER A 580 -8.76 11.53 6.89
N GLN A 581 -9.69 10.58 6.77
CA GLN A 581 -9.59 9.28 7.43
C GLN A 581 -9.53 8.18 6.39
N LEU A 582 -8.53 7.31 6.48
CA LEU A 582 -8.31 6.22 5.54
C LEU A 582 -8.35 4.90 6.29
N THR A 583 -9.05 3.92 5.74
CA THR A 583 -9.15 2.58 6.32
C THR A 583 -8.55 1.57 5.38
N PHE A 584 -7.50 0.90 5.85
CA PHE A 584 -6.85 -0.21 5.17
C PHE A 584 -7.14 -1.51 5.91
N ARG A 585 -7.19 -2.62 5.19
CA ARG A 585 -7.16 -3.96 5.75
C ARG A 585 -5.75 -4.51 5.60
N VAL A 586 -5.12 -4.84 6.71
CA VAL A 586 -3.78 -5.45 6.76
C VAL A 586 -3.95 -6.92 7.07
N ILE A 587 -3.42 -7.77 6.22
CA ILE A 587 -3.54 -9.23 6.33
C ILE A 587 -2.16 -9.78 6.60
N THR A 588 -2.01 -10.42 7.75
CA THR A 588 -0.76 -11.05 8.19
C THR A 588 -0.86 -12.56 8.09
N ARG A 589 0.28 -13.22 7.95
CA ARG A 589 0.37 -14.67 7.92
C ARG A 589 1.21 -15.16 9.09
N ASP A 590 0.58 -15.95 9.95
CA ASP A 590 1.20 -16.58 11.11
C ASP A 590 1.18 -18.10 10.95
N MET A 591 2.13 -18.80 11.57
CA MET A 591 2.11 -20.26 11.57
C MET A 591 0.88 -20.76 12.32
N ASP A 592 0.13 -21.67 11.70
CA ASP A 592 -0.98 -22.33 12.36
C ASP A 592 -0.45 -23.45 13.26
N SER A 593 -0.40 -23.19 14.56
CA SER A 593 0.03 -24.17 15.55
C SER A 593 -1.02 -25.26 15.81
N ALA A 594 -2.28 -25.06 15.43
CA ALA A 594 -3.38 -25.98 15.72
C ALA A 594 -3.42 -27.19 14.76
N THR A 595 -2.92 -27.04 13.53
CA THR A 595 -2.87 -28.13 12.54
C THR A 595 -1.77 -29.16 12.81
N ARG A 596 -0.95 -28.96 13.86
CA ARG A 596 0.11 -29.90 14.27
C ARG A 596 -0.40 -31.07 15.12
N ILE A 597 -1.67 -31.08 15.52
CA ILE A 597 -2.27 -32.17 16.31
C ILE A 597 -3.22 -32.96 15.41
N ARG A 598 -2.91 -34.25 15.16
CA ARG A 598 -3.85 -35.16 14.48
C ARG A 598 -5.08 -35.37 15.37
N ALA A 599 -6.27 -35.45 14.77
CA ALA A 599 -7.51 -35.81 15.47
C ALA A 599 -7.47 -37.21 16.12
N ASN A 600 -6.47 -38.01 15.78
CA ASN A 600 -6.26 -39.39 16.18
C ASN A 600 -5.38 -39.51 17.46
N ASN A 601 -4.91 -38.39 18.02
CA ASN A 601 -4.05 -38.35 19.21
C ASN A 601 -4.84 -38.13 20.52
N THR A 602 -6.14 -38.43 20.54
CA THR A 602 -6.97 -38.49 21.75
C THR A 602 -7.20 -39.91 22.20
#